data_AF-A0A9E5J6P5-F1
#
_entry.id   AF-A0A9E5J6P5-F1
#
_cell.length_a   1.000
_cell.length_b   1.000
_cell.length_c   1.000
_cell.angle_alpha   90.00
_cell.angle_beta   90.00
_cell.angle_gamma   90.00
#
_symmetry.space_group_name_H-M   'P 1'
#
loop_
_entity.id
_entity.type
_entity.pdbx_description
1 polymer ?
#
loop_
_entity_poly.entity_id
_entity_poly.type
_entity_poly.pdbx_seq_one_letter_code
_entity_poly.pdbx_strand_id
1 'polypeptide(L)'
;DRVITPHTPLDEAAKCALVSMDSTLKSNLSVGLPLDMVVYEADKLESDRIVCIDDHNPYFNMLRDNWGSKLRAMFDSLEDPVWNGEATTIPLKTASKNAPLKKISTPEEKLI
;
A
#
# COMPACT_ATOMS: atom_id res chain seq x y z
N ASP A 1 -6.91 -3.64 -4.15
CA ASP A 1 -7.66 -2.59 -4.84
C ASP A 1 -8.82 -2.13 -3.96
N ARG A 2 -8.61 -1.08 -3.15
CA ARG A 2 -9.53 -0.70 -2.04
C ARG A 2 -10.11 0.72 -2.17
N VAL A 3 -9.66 1.51 -3.15
CA VAL A 3 -9.95 2.96 -3.24
C VAL A 3 -10.53 3.35 -4.61
N ILE A 4 -10.20 2.64 -5.69
CA ILE A 4 -10.68 2.95 -7.03
C ILE A 4 -11.95 2.16 -7.35
N THR A 5 -12.95 2.86 -7.87
CA THR A 5 -14.20 2.32 -8.42
C THR A 5 -14.53 3.05 -9.73
N PRO A 6 -15.45 2.53 -10.57
CA PRO A 6 -15.89 3.25 -11.77
C PRO A 6 -16.50 4.63 -11.51
N HIS A 7 -16.91 4.91 -10.27
CA HIS A 7 -17.51 6.20 -9.87
C HIS A 7 -16.53 7.10 -9.11
N THR A 8 -15.28 6.69 -8.93
CA THR A 8 -14.26 7.50 -8.25
C THR A 8 -13.97 8.76 -9.07
N PRO A 9 -14.07 9.97 -8.48
CA PRO A 9 -13.73 11.21 -9.18
C PRO A 9 -12.29 11.23 -9.67
N LEU A 10 -12.04 11.87 -10.82
CA LEU A 10 -10.72 11.92 -11.43
C LEU A 10 -9.62 12.46 -10.50
N ASP A 11 -9.93 13.47 -9.68
CA ASP A 11 -8.97 14.05 -8.73
C ASP A 11 -8.57 13.06 -7.62
N GLU A 12 -9.51 12.22 -7.18
CA GLU A 12 -9.24 11.17 -6.20
C GLU A 12 -8.46 10.02 -6.84
N ALA A 13 -8.79 9.65 -8.07
CA ALA A 13 -8.05 8.65 -8.83
C ALA A 13 -6.59 9.09 -9.08
N ALA A 14 -6.37 10.36 -9.46
CA ALA A 14 -5.02 10.92 -9.63
C ALA A 14 -4.21 10.87 -8.33
N LYS A 15 -4.83 11.27 -7.20
CA LYS A 15 -4.19 11.18 -5.87
C LYS A 15 -3.81 9.73 -5.53
N CYS A 16 -4.71 8.77 -5.78
CA CYS A 16 -4.46 7.35 -5.55
C CYS A 16 -3.32 6.82 -6.43
N ALA A 17 -3.26 7.22 -7.70
CA ALA A 17 -2.17 6.85 -8.61
C ALA A 17 -0.81 7.34 -8.10
N LEU A 18 -0.74 8.60 -7.62
CA LEU A 18 0.49 9.15 -7.04
C LEU A 18 0.94 8.42 -5.77
N VAL A 19 0.01 8.04 -4.90
CA VAL A 19 0.30 7.20 -3.71
C VAL A 19 0.84 5.83 -4.11
N SER A 20 0.28 5.22 -5.15
CA SER A 20 0.76 3.94 -5.69
C SER A 20 2.17 4.07 -6.27
N MET A 21 2.46 5.15 -7.01
CA MET A 21 3.78 5.40 -7.55
C MET A 21 4.82 5.68 -6.47
N ASP A 22 4.49 6.42 -5.40
CA ASP A 22 5.39 6.60 -4.25
C ASP A 22 5.80 5.25 -3.63
N SER A 23 4.84 4.34 -3.45
CA SER A 23 5.11 3.00 -2.91
C SER A 23 6.03 2.20 -3.83
N THR A 24 5.83 2.32 -5.14
CA THR A 24 6.66 1.65 -6.16
C THR A 24 8.08 2.20 -6.16
N LEU A 25 8.25 3.53 -6.18
CA LEU A 25 9.55 4.20 -6.11
C LEU A 25 10.36 3.78 -4.87
N LYS A 26 9.70 3.54 -3.73
CA LYS A 26 10.36 3.12 -2.48
C LYS A 26 10.78 1.65 -2.46
N SER A 27 10.14 0.79 -3.24
CA SER A 27 10.31 -0.66 -3.18
C SER A 27 11.04 -1.25 -4.40
N ASN A 28 11.12 -0.50 -5.50
CA ASN A 28 11.76 -0.94 -6.73
C ASN A 28 12.61 0.16 -7.36
N LEU A 29 13.93 -0.03 -7.34
CA LEU A 29 14.92 0.91 -7.89
C LEU A 29 14.87 1.04 -9.42
N SER A 30 14.16 0.16 -10.14
CA SER A 30 13.97 0.29 -11.59
C SER A 30 12.95 1.35 -11.97
N VAL A 31 12.21 1.89 -10.99
CA VAL A 31 11.21 2.95 -11.18
C VAL A 31 11.80 4.25 -10.63
N GLY A 32 11.65 5.35 -11.36
CA GLY A 32 12.27 6.63 -11.03
C GLY A 32 11.43 7.83 -11.46
N LEU A 33 11.82 8.99 -10.97
CA LEU A 33 11.32 10.29 -11.42
C LEU A 33 12.09 10.74 -12.68
N PRO A 34 11.50 11.62 -13.52
CA PRO A 34 10.17 12.20 -13.36
C PRO A 34 9.02 11.24 -13.75
N LEU A 35 7.81 11.58 -13.31
CA LEU A 35 6.57 10.89 -13.71
C LEU A 35 5.71 11.84 -14.55
N ASP A 36 5.27 11.39 -15.73
CA ASP A 36 4.28 12.11 -16.52
C ASP A 36 2.87 11.64 -16.15
N MET A 37 1.97 12.59 -15.88
CA MET A 37 0.57 12.32 -15.53
C MET A 37 -0.35 13.13 -16.43
N VAL A 38 -1.41 12.47 -16.90
CA VAL A 38 -2.49 13.07 -17.68
C VAL A 38 -3.82 12.71 -17.04
N VAL A 39 -4.68 13.70 -16.84
CA VAL A 39 -6.09 13.48 -16.46
C VAL A 39 -6.96 13.81 -17.66
N TYR A 40 -7.74 12.83 -18.11
CA TYR A 40 -8.63 12.98 -19.25
C TYR A 40 -10.08 12.86 -18.80
N GLU A 41 -10.88 13.88 -19.14
CA GLU A 41 -12.32 13.86 -18.92
C GLU A 41 -13.01 13.22 -20.12
N ALA A 42 -13.96 12.31 -19.84
CA ALA A 42 -14.68 11.60 -20.89
C ALA A 42 -15.32 12.57 -21.88
N ASP A 43 -15.24 12.23 -23.16
CA ASP A 43 -15.81 12.99 -24.28
C ASP A 43 -15.28 14.41 -24.50
N LYS A 44 -14.31 14.87 -23.69
CA LYS A 44 -13.70 16.22 -23.85
C LYS A 44 -12.85 16.31 -25.12
N LEU A 45 -12.27 15.20 -25.59
CA LEU A 45 -11.35 15.11 -26.75
C LEU A 45 -10.08 15.99 -26.65
N GLU A 46 -9.83 16.58 -25.49
CA GLU A 46 -8.65 17.35 -25.14
C GLU A 46 -8.35 17.17 -23.65
N SER A 47 -7.12 17.47 -23.24
CA SER A 47 -6.75 17.57 -21.82
C SER A 47 -5.81 18.74 -21.60
N ASP A 48 -6.17 19.57 -20.63
CA ASP A 48 -5.37 20.66 -20.08
C ASP A 48 -4.67 20.25 -18.76
N ARG A 49 -4.92 19.03 -18.27
CA ARG A 49 -4.41 18.50 -17.00
C ARG A 49 -3.26 17.52 -17.25
N ILE A 50 -2.18 18.05 -17.82
CA ILE A 50 -0.94 17.32 -18.13
C ILE A 50 0.17 17.89 -17.26
N VAL A 51 0.91 17.04 -16.56
CA VAL A 51 2.01 17.48 -15.67
C VAL A 51 3.16 16.47 -15.66
N CYS A 52 4.38 17.00 -15.69
CA CYS A 52 5.60 16.26 -15.40
C CYS A 52 5.95 16.51 -13.92
N ILE A 53 6.08 15.43 -13.15
CA ILE A 53 6.30 15.45 -11.70
C ILE A 53 7.73 14.99 -11.46
N ASP A 54 8.59 15.95 -11.09
CA ASP A 54 9.96 15.70 -10.67
C ASP A 54 10.08 15.55 -9.14
N ASP A 55 11.31 15.48 -8.66
CA ASP A 55 11.68 15.41 -7.25
C ASP A 55 11.43 16.71 -6.47
N HIS A 56 11.25 17.83 -7.17
CA HIS A 56 10.99 19.15 -6.58
C HIS A 56 9.51 19.54 -6.60
N ASN A 57 8.63 18.71 -7.18
CA ASN A 57 7.20 18.99 -7.25
C ASN A 57 6.60 19.13 -5.82
N PRO A 58 6.07 20.31 -5.46
CA PRO A 58 5.65 20.59 -4.09
C PRO A 58 4.45 19.75 -3.65
N TYR A 59 3.53 19.47 -4.57
CA TYR A 59 2.36 18.64 -4.26
C TYR A 59 2.76 17.18 -4.01
N PHE A 60 3.66 16.63 -4.85
CA PHE A 60 4.12 15.26 -4.68
C PHE A 60 4.91 15.09 -3.38
N ASN A 61 5.79 16.03 -3.05
CA ASN A 61 6.52 16.01 -1.77
C ASN A 61 5.57 16.06 -0.57
N MET A 62 4.63 17.02 -0.56
CA MET A 62 3.59 17.11 0.47
C MET A 62 2.79 15.80 0.60
N LEU A 63 2.40 15.17 -0.51
CA LEU A 63 1.63 13.92 -0.51
C LEU A 63 2.41 12.77 0.15
N ARG A 64 3.67 12.57 -0.26
CA ARG A 64 4.53 11.47 0.20
C ARG A 64 4.84 11.57 1.69
N ASP A 65 5.11 12.78 2.18
CA ASP A 65 5.39 13.04 3.59
C ASP A 65 4.16 12.78 4.45
N ASN A 66 3.02 13.38 4.07
CA ASN A 66 1.77 13.25 4.81
C ASN A 66 1.25 11.80 4.81
N TRP A 67 1.32 11.12 3.68
CA TRP A 67 0.86 9.74 3.55
C TRP A 67 1.73 8.78 4.38
N GLY A 68 3.06 8.91 4.28
CA GLY A 68 3.99 8.10 5.06
C GLY A 68 3.83 8.29 6.57
N SER A 69 3.67 9.54 7.03
CA SER A 69 3.42 9.85 8.43
C SER A 69 2.11 9.25 8.93
N LYS A 70 1.01 9.44 8.20
CA LYS A 70 -0.31 8.89 8.57
C LYS A 70 -0.35 7.36 8.60
N LEU A 71 0.30 6.70 7.62
CA LEU A 71 0.39 5.25 7.62
C LEU A 71 1.15 4.71 8.82
N ARG A 72 2.26 5.35 9.19
CA ARG A 72 3.03 4.97 10.39
C ARG A 72 2.20 5.17 11.65
N ALA A 73 1.54 6.32 11.80
CA ALA A 73 0.67 6.58 12.95
C ALA A 73 -0.50 5.58 13.07
N MET A 74 -1.11 5.19 11.94
CA MET A 74 -2.16 4.17 11.91
C MET A 74 -1.61 2.77 12.18
N PHE A 75 -0.36 2.49 11.84
CA PHE A 75 0.28 1.22 12.17
C PHE A 75 0.60 1.14 13.67
N ASP A 76 1.15 2.22 14.24
CA ASP A 76 1.51 2.32 15.66
C ASP A 76 0.29 2.31 16.59
N SER A 77 -0.92 2.59 16.07
CA SER A 77 -2.17 2.51 16.84
C SER A 77 -2.77 1.10 16.89
N LEU A 78 -2.24 0.14 16.13
CA LEU A 78 -2.67 -1.26 16.19
C LEU A 78 -2.08 -1.93 17.42
N GLU A 79 -2.88 -2.74 18.11
CA GLU A 79 -2.41 -3.54 19.24
C GLU A 79 -1.36 -4.55 18.78
N ASP A 80 -0.31 -4.69 19.59
CA ASP A 80 0.72 -5.70 19.36
C ASP A 80 0.12 -7.12 19.44
N PRO A 81 0.57 -8.05 18.58
CA PRO A 81 0.11 -9.43 18.65
C PRO A 81 0.54 -10.10 19.96
N VAL A 82 -0.43 -10.66 20.68
CA VAL A 82 -0.19 -11.44 21.90
C VAL A 82 0.22 -12.87 21.56
N TRP A 83 1.46 -13.24 21.89
CA TRP A 83 2.03 -14.55 21.55
C TRP A 83 1.90 -15.61 22.64
N ASN A 84 1.80 -15.20 23.90
CA ASN A 84 1.91 -16.08 25.08
C ASN A 84 0.57 -16.65 25.56
N GLY A 85 -0.54 -16.39 24.86
CA GLY A 85 -1.86 -16.89 25.23
C GLY A 85 -2.51 -16.15 26.40
N GLU A 86 -2.01 -14.96 26.74
CA GLU A 86 -2.69 -14.04 27.65
C GLU A 86 -4.09 -13.67 27.14
N ALA A 87 -4.97 -13.34 28.07
CA ALA A 87 -6.36 -12.97 27.77
C ALA A 87 -6.38 -11.64 27.00
N THR A 88 -6.59 -11.73 25.69
CA THR A 88 -6.87 -10.60 24.79
C THR A 88 -8.24 -10.77 24.17
N THR A 89 -8.91 -9.65 23.87
CA THR A 89 -10.16 -9.64 23.10
C THR A 89 -9.93 -9.93 21.61
N ILE A 90 -8.69 -9.88 21.12
CA ILE A 90 -8.32 -10.09 19.71
C ILE A 90 -7.15 -11.09 19.59
N PRO A 91 -7.37 -12.40 19.83
CA PRO A 91 -6.29 -13.38 19.86
C PRO A 91 -5.71 -13.69 18.47
N LEU A 92 -4.38 -13.58 18.31
CA LEU A 92 -3.67 -14.04 17.12
C LEU A 92 -3.66 -15.57 17.02
N LYS A 93 -3.42 -16.26 18.14
CA LYS A 93 -3.40 -17.73 18.21
C LYS A 93 -4.81 -18.26 18.50
N THR A 94 -5.48 -18.75 17.46
CA THR A 94 -6.78 -19.42 17.57
C THR A 94 -6.69 -20.89 17.15
N ALA A 95 -7.67 -21.70 17.54
CA ALA A 95 -7.76 -23.08 17.09
C ALA A 95 -7.97 -23.11 15.56
N SER A 96 -6.90 -23.41 14.82
CA SER A 96 -6.91 -23.54 13.36
C SER A 96 -7.22 -24.97 12.93
N LYS A 97 -7.89 -25.13 11.78
CA LYS A 97 -8.05 -26.43 11.11
C LYS A 97 -6.72 -26.97 10.58
N ASN A 98 -5.75 -26.08 10.34
CA ASN A 98 -4.44 -26.44 9.82
C ASN A 98 -3.41 -26.44 10.96
N ALA A 99 -2.62 -27.51 11.04
CA ALA A 99 -1.53 -27.59 12.00
C ALA A 99 -0.44 -26.54 11.70
N PRO A 100 0.19 -25.94 12.72
CA PRO A 100 1.35 -25.07 12.52
C PRO A 100 2.48 -25.80 11.79
N LEU A 101 3.26 -25.07 11.00
CA LEU A 101 4.48 -25.60 10.38
C LEU A 101 5.40 -26.15 11.48
N LYS A 102 5.75 -27.43 11.37
CA LYS A 102 6.75 -28.06 12.22
C LYS A 102 8.08 -28.08 11.49
N LYS A 103 9.16 -27.83 12.23
CA LYS A 103 10.50 -28.05 11.70
C LYS A 103 10.65 -29.55 11.41
N ILE A 104 11.06 -29.88 10.18
CA ILE A 104 11.37 -31.25 9.79
C ILE A 104 12.64 -31.64 10.56
N SER A 105 12.48 -32.54 11.52
CA SER A 105 13.57 -33.14 12.30
C SER A 105 14.03 -34.47 11.71
N THR A 106 13.16 -35.17 10.96
CA THR A 106 13.52 -36.43 10.28
C THR A 106 13.08 -36.45 8.82
N PRO A 107 13.73 -37.28 7.96
CA PRO A 107 13.35 -37.41 6.55
C PRO A 107 11.89 -37.86 6.33
N GLU A 108 11.29 -38.60 7.28
CA GLU A 108 9.89 -39.04 7.18
C GLU A 108 8.87 -37.92 7.45
N GLU A 109 9.30 -36.79 8.00
CA GLU A 109 8.44 -35.63 8.31
C GLU A 109 8.33 -34.64 7.13
N LYS A 110 8.93 -34.96 5.98
CA LYS A 110 8.92 -34.11 4.79
C LYS A 110 7.55 -34.15 4.11
N LEU A 111 6.96 -32.98 3.89
CA LEU A 111 5.61 -32.81 3.30
C LEU A 111 5.57 -33.03 1.76
N ILE A 112 6.61 -33.62 1.16
CA ILE A 112 6.70 -33.94 -0.27
C ILE A 112 7.48 -35.23 -0.46
#